data_AF-A0A7W5BBQ7-F1
#
_entry.id   AF-A0A7W5BBQ7-F1
#
_cell.length_a   1.000
_cell.length_b   1.000
_cell.length_c   1.000
_cell.angle_alpha   90.00
_cell.angle_beta   90.00
_cell.angle_gamma   90.00
#
_symmetry.space_group_name_H-M   'P 1'
#
loop_
_entity.id
_entity.type
_entity.pdbx_description
1 polymer ?
#
loop_
_entity_poly.entity_id
_entity_poly.type
_entity_poly.pdbx_seq_one_letter_code
_entity_poly.pdbx_strand_id
1 'polypeptide(L)'
;MVEINENVRGKDVFVLQSTCAPTNDSLMELILMVDALKRASAGRITAAIPYFGYARQDRRPRSARVAISAKVVANMLEEAGVERVLIMDLHADQIQGFFDIPVDNIYASPILLGDLQKKDHQDLLVVSPDVGGVVRARALAKRLGCDLAIIDKRRPKANVSEVMNIIGDVEGRNCVIMDDMVDTAGTLVKAAEVLKERGAKKVIAYCTHPVLSGPAIERISGSSLDELVVTDTIPLSDAAKACGKIRQLTCAPLLAETFKRIIKGDSVISLFVD
;
A
#
# COMPACT_ATOMS: atom_id res chain seq x y z
N MET A 1 10.60 22.55 16.15
CA MET A 1 9.33 23.24 16.48
C MET A 1 8.56 23.39 15.18
N VAL A 2 7.29 23.01 15.16
CA VAL A 2 6.40 23.21 14.00
C VAL A 2 5.76 24.59 14.12
N GLU A 3 5.78 25.37 13.04
CA GLU A 3 5.17 26.70 12.98
C GLU A 3 4.37 26.85 11.67
N ILE A 4 3.12 27.32 11.78
CA ILE A 4 2.25 27.57 10.64
C ILE A 4 2.36 29.06 10.29
N ASN A 5 2.99 29.35 9.16
CA ASN A 5 3.37 30.71 8.76
C ASN A 5 2.24 31.51 8.08
N GLU A 6 1.01 31.01 8.11
CA GLU A 6 -0.16 31.64 7.49
C GLU A 6 -1.41 31.51 8.37
N ASN A 7 -2.39 32.39 8.15
CA ASN A 7 -3.66 32.32 8.86
C ASN A 7 -4.48 31.12 8.35
N VAL A 8 -4.79 30.18 9.25
CA VAL A 8 -5.61 28.99 8.95
C VAL A 8 -7.00 29.02 9.60
N ARG A 9 -7.37 30.11 10.28
CA ARG A 9 -8.62 30.21 11.04
C ARG A 9 -9.83 29.93 10.16
N GLY A 10 -10.64 28.95 10.56
CA GLY A 10 -11.87 28.55 9.85
C GLY A 10 -11.66 27.87 8.50
N LYS A 11 -10.41 27.63 8.06
CA LYS A 11 -10.12 26.93 6.80
C LYS A 11 -10.31 25.42 6.93
N ASP A 12 -10.68 24.77 5.83
CA ASP A 12 -10.59 23.31 5.67
C ASP A 12 -9.15 22.95 5.28
N VAL A 13 -8.44 22.26 6.16
CA VAL A 13 -6.99 22.01 6.03
C VAL A 13 -6.73 20.52 5.85
N PHE A 14 -5.89 20.19 4.88
CA PHE A 14 -5.38 18.85 4.65
C PHE A 14 -3.90 18.80 5.01
N VAL A 15 -3.53 17.89 5.91
CA VAL A 15 -2.10 17.60 6.19
C VAL A 15 -1.72 16.36 5.41
N LEU A 16 -0.95 16.51 4.33
CA LEU A 16 -0.47 15.42 3.49
C LEU A 16 0.86 14.90 4.03
N GLN A 17 0.84 13.76 4.72
CA GLN A 17 2.03 13.14 5.30
C GLN A 17 1.84 11.63 5.42
N SER A 18 2.62 10.86 4.65
CA SER A 18 2.75 9.42 4.91
C SER A 18 3.52 9.20 6.21
N THR A 19 3.12 8.20 7.00
CA THR A 19 3.85 7.81 8.22
C THR A 19 4.87 6.70 7.91
N CYS A 20 5.67 6.93 6.86
CA CYS A 20 6.74 6.03 6.41
C CYS A 20 8.06 6.26 7.15
N ALA A 21 9.12 5.52 6.81
CA ALA A 21 10.42 5.68 7.45
C ALA A 21 10.99 7.10 7.25
N PRO A 22 11.51 7.77 8.30
CA PRO A 22 11.50 7.37 9.72
C PRO A 22 10.10 7.47 10.35
N THR A 23 9.53 6.33 10.75
CA THR A 23 8.09 6.20 11.08
C THR A 23 7.68 7.07 12.25
N ASN A 24 8.46 7.08 13.32
CA ASN A 24 8.12 7.80 14.54
C ASN A 24 8.21 9.30 14.32
N ASP A 25 9.25 9.76 13.63
CA ASP A 25 9.47 11.18 13.39
C ASP A 25 8.37 11.72 12.47
N SER A 26 8.04 11.00 11.39
CA SER A 26 6.95 11.36 10.47
C SER A 26 5.59 11.39 11.16
N LEU A 27 5.34 10.43 12.06
CA LEU A 27 4.12 10.40 12.88
C LEU A 27 4.05 11.56 13.86
N MET A 28 5.15 11.84 14.57
CA MET A 28 5.21 12.95 15.53
C MET A 28 5.10 14.30 14.84
N GLU A 29 5.71 14.46 13.66
CA GLU A 29 5.57 15.66 12.84
C GLU A 29 4.10 15.88 12.45
N LEU A 30 3.41 14.84 11.95
CA LEU A 30 1.99 14.91 11.64
C LEU A 30 1.15 15.33 12.86
N ILE A 31 1.37 14.71 14.02
CA ILE A 31 0.63 15.02 15.25
C ILE A 31 0.86 16.48 15.67
N LEU A 32 2.11 16.95 15.63
CA LEU A 32 2.46 18.33 16.00
C LEU A 32 1.89 19.35 15.01
N MET A 33 1.84 19.03 13.71
CA MET A 33 1.16 19.87 12.71
C MET A 33 -0.34 19.97 12.98
N VAL A 34 -1.00 18.85 13.29
CA VAL A 34 -2.43 18.82 13.63
C VAL A 34 -2.71 19.65 14.89
N ASP A 35 -1.94 19.47 15.97
CA ASP A 35 -2.12 20.26 17.21
C ASP A 35 -1.92 21.76 16.95
N ALA A 36 -0.90 22.14 16.17
CA ALA A 36 -0.67 23.53 15.79
C ALA A 36 -1.85 24.12 15.00
N LEU A 37 -2.39 23.39 14.03
CA LEU A 37 -3.56 23.80 13.24
C LEU A 37 -4.82 23.94 14.12
N LYS A 38 -5.05 22.99 15.03
CA LYS A 38 -6.18 23.01 15.98
C LYS A 38 -6.12 24.23 16.87
N ARG A 39 -4.95 24.51 17.47
CA ARG A 39 -4.72 25.71 18.32
C ARG A 39 -4.83 27.00 17.52
N ALA A 40 -4.44 26.99 16.25
CA ALA A 40 -4.64 28.09 15.31
C ALA A 40 -6.09 28.25 14.82
N SER A 41 -7.03 27.46 15.35
CA SER A 41 -8.47 27.51 15.05
C SER A 41 -8.79 27.17 13.59
N ALA A 42 -8.09 26.20 12.99
CA ALA A 42 -8.52 25.59 11.74
C ALA A 42 -9.98 25.13 11.83
N GLY A 43 -10.74 25.28 10.75
CA GLY A 43 -12.17 24.96 10.73
C GLY A 43 -12.43 23.46 10.68
N ARG A 44 -11.64 22.75 9.86
CA ARG A 44 -11.63 21.29 9.80
C ARG A 44 -10.23 20.78 9.48
N ILE A 45 -9.80 19.70 10.14
CA ILE A 45 -8.47 19.10 9.88
C ILE A 45 -8.63 17.67 9.35
N THR A 46 -8.21 17.46 8.09
CA THR A 46 -8.13 16.13 7.47
C THR A 46 -6.68 15.67 7.40
N ALA A 47 -6.34 14.52 7.99
CA ALA A 47 -5.03 13.90 7.82
C ALA A 47 -5.05 13.04 6.56
N ALA A 48 -4.32 13.45 5.53
CA ALA A 48 -4.11 12.68 4.32
C ALA A 48 -2.80 11.90 4.45
N ILE A 49 -2.91 10.59 4.67
CA ILE A 49 -1.81 9.69 5.00
C ILE A 49 -1.72 8.62 3.90
N PRO A 50 -1.06 8.91 2.75
CA PRO A 50 -1.02 7.97 1.62
C PRO A 50 -0.49 6.59 2.00
N TYR A 51 0.48 6.50 2.91
CA TYR A 51 0.88 5.26 3.56
C TYR A 51 0.73 5.34 5.07
N PHE A 52 -0.15 4.49 5.64
CA PHE A 52 -0.36 4.38 7.07
C PHE A 52 0.64 3.41 7.71
N GLY A 53 1.69 3.96 8.32
CA GLY A 53 2.62 3.21 9.15
C GLY A 53 1.93 2.44 10.28
N TYR A 54 2.60 1.44 10.84
CA TYR A 54 2.06 0.53 11.87
C TYR A 54 0.85 -0.33 11.45
N ALA A 55 0.29 -0.19 10.25
CA ALA A 55 -0.90 -0.91 9.80
C ALA A 55 -0.83 -2.44 9.95
N ARG A 56 0.37 -3.05 9.84
CA ARG A 56 0.57 -4.50 10.02
C ARG A 56 0.41 -5.00 11.47
N GLN A 57 0.32 -4.11 12.45
CA GLN A 57 0.14 -4.42 13.87
C GLN A 57 -1.31 -4.11 14.31
N ASP A 58 -2.25 -4.81 13.67
CA ASP A 58 -3.70 -4.60 13.74
C ASP A 58 -4.42 -5.54 14.72
N ARG A 59 -3.76 -6.58 15.24
CA ARG A 59 -4.37 -7.55 16.14
C ARG A 59 -3.38 -8.22 17.08
N ARG A 60 -3.92 -8.95 18.06
CA ARG A 60 -3.15 -9.82 18.96
C ARG A 60 -3.27 -11.29 18.54
N PRO A 61 -2.40 -11.79 17.64
CA PRO A 61 -2.49 -13.17 17.16
C PRO A 61 -2.30 -14.14 18.33
N ARG A 62 -3.19 -15.15 18.44
CA ARG A 62 -3.14 -16.20 19.47
C ARG A 62 -2.98 -15.65 20.90
N SER A 63 -3.63 -14.52 21.20
CA SER A 63 -3.57 -13.84 22.49
C SER A 63 -2.15 -13.43 22.93
N ALA A 64 -1.22 -13.27 21.99
CA ALA A 64 0.13 -12.78 22.27
C ALA A 64 0.10 -11.44 23.04
N ARG A 65 1.11 -11.22 23.89
CA ARG A 65 1.31 -9.98 24.65
C ARG A 65 2.02 -8.95 23.77
N VAL A 66 1.30 -8.45 22.77
CA VAL A 66 1.78 -7.46 21.80
C VAL A 66 0.82 -6.27 21.74
N ALA A 67 1.32 -5.11 21.32
CA ALA A 67 0.50 -3.93 21.08
C ALA A 67 -0.33 -4.09 19.80
N ILE A 68 -1.49 -3.42 19.75
CA ILE A 68 -2.23 -3.15 18.52
C ILE A 68 -1.84 -1.73 18.10
N SER A 69 -0.62 -1.59 17.58
CA SER A 69 -0.01 -0.27 17.33
C SER A 69 -0.81 0.56 16.34
N ALA A 70 -1.49 -0.05 15.37
CA ALA A 70 -2.39 0.66 14.46
C ALA A 70 -3.53 1.38 15.21
N LYS A 71 -4.13 0.76 16.24
CA LYS A 71 -5.15 1.40 17.09
C LYS A 71 -4.56 2.49 17.99
N VAL A 72 -3.33 2.29 18.48
CA VAL A 72 -2.64 3.34 19.25
C VAL A 72 -2.42 4.58 18.39
N VAL A 73 -1.94 4.42 17.15
CA VAL A 73 -1.75 5.53 16.22
C VAL A 73 -3.08 6.20 15.86
N ALA A 74 -4.15 5.42 15.62
CA ALA A 74 -5.48 5.98 15.39
C ALA A 74 -5.94 6.89 16.55
N ASN A 75 -5.82 6.41 17.79
CA ASN A 75 -6.16 7.20 18.99
C ASN A 75 -5.31 8.47 19.10
N MET A 76 -4.02 8.39 18.77
CA MET A 76 -3.13 9.56 18.83
C MET A 76 -3.54 10.65 17.83
N LEU A 77 -3.95 10.27 16.62
CA LEU A 77 -4.42 11.21 15.59
C LEU A 77 -5.72 11.89 16.01
N GLU A 78 -6.68 11.13 16.54
CA GLU A 78 -7.94 11.68 17.04
C GLU A 78 -7.73 12.63 18.22
N GLU A 79 -6.91 12.23 19.20
CA GLU A 79 -6.62 13.06 20.36
C GLU A 79 -5.91 14.38 19.96
N ALA A 80 -5.00 14.31 18.98
CA ALA A 80 -4.37 15.49 18.41
C ALA A 80 -5.40 16.45 17.76
N GLY A 81 -6.54 15.93 17.30
CA GLY A 81 -7.66 16.69 16.74
C GLY A 81 -7.85 16.52 15.25
N VAL A 82 -7.46 15.38 14.68
CA VAL A 82 -7.88 15.00 13.33
C VAL A 82 -9.39 14.72 13.34
N GLU A 83 -10.12 15.21 12.34
CA GLU A 83 -11.57 15.02 12.20
C GLU A 83 -11.96 14.13 11.02
N ARG A 84 -11.02 13.87 10.11
CA ARG A 84 -11.15 12.92 9.00
C ARG A 84 -9.78 12.37 8.63
N VAL A 85 -9.74 11.11 8.23
CA VAL A 85 -8.52 10.48 7.72
C VAL A 85 -8.72 10.04 6.28
N LEU A 86 -7.79 10.38 5.40
CA LEU A 86 -7.69 9.82 4.05
C LEU A 86 -6.47 8.92 3.99
N ILE A 87 -6.63 7.63 3.69
CA ILE A 87 -5.54 6.66 3.54
C ILE A 87 -5.68 5.96 2.19
N MET A 88 -4.56 5.54 1.59
CA MET A 88 -4.56 4.68 0.41
C MET A 88 -4.20 3.24 0.80
N ASP A 89 -4.98 2.27 0.32
CA ASP A 89 -4.78 0.82 0.47
C ASP A 89 -4.33 0.39 1.87
N LEU A 90 -5.20 0.57 2.87
CA LEU A 90 -4.98 -0.01 4.20
C LEU A 90 -4.61 -1.50 4.13
N HIS A 91 -3.61 -1.90 4.93
CA HIS A 91 -3.20 -3.31 5.04
C HIS A 91 -4.36 -4.24 5.41
N ALA A 92 -5.25 -3.76 6.28
CA ALA A 92 -6.48 -4.42 6.68
C ALA A 92 -7.62 -3.40 6.72
N ASP A 93 -8.70 -3.65 5.99
CA ASP A 93 -9.86 -2.73 5.93
C ASP A 93 -10.48 -2.50 7.31
N GLN A 94 -10.34 -3.44 8.24
CA GLN A 94 -10.85 -3.34 9.61
C GLN A 94 -10.21 -2.19 10.41
N ILE A 95 -9.04 -1.68 9.98
CA ILE A 95 -8.41 -0.50 10.60
C ILE A 95 -9.31 0.73 10.51
N GLN A 96 -10.22 0.80 9.53
CA GLN A 96 -11.23 1.87 9.49
C GLN A 96 -12.06 1.92 10.79
N GLY A 97 -12.40 0.75 11.35
CA GLY A 97 -13.11 0.64 12.63
C GLY A 97 -12.25 0.91 13.87
N PHE A 98 -10.96 1.24 13.70
CA PHE A 98 -10.14 1.78 14.78
C PHE A 98 -10.34 3.26 14.98
N PHE A 99 -10.97 3.95 14.02
CA PHE A 99 -11.29 5.36 14.11
C PHE A 99 -12.77 5.56 14.45
N ASP A 100 -13.04 6.53 15.33
CA ASP A 100 -14.40 7.01 15.62
C ASP A 100 -14.78 8.18 14.68
N ILE A 101 -13.82 8.68 13.91
CA ILE A 101 -13.98 9.69 12.85
C ILE A 101 -14.08 9.06 11.45
N PRO A 102 -14.62 9.76 10.44
CA PRO A 102 -14.68 9.25 9.07
C PRO A 102 -13.30 8.91 8.50
N VAL A 103 -13.19 7.71 7.91
CA VAL A 103 -12.00 7.24 7.19
C VAL A 103 -12.36 7.01 5.73
N ASP A 104 -11.72 7.76 4.84
CA ASP A 104 -11.73 7.51 3.41
C ASP A 104 -10.54 6.59 3.08
N ASN A 105 -10.76 5.28 2.95
CA ASN A 105 -9.75 4.35 2.43
C ASN A 105 -9.88 4.26 0.91
N ILE A 106 -9.01 4.97 0.19
CA ILE A 106 -8.97 4.95 -1.27
C ILE A 106 -8.06 3.84 -1.80
N TYR A 107 -8.27 3.40 -3.03
CA TYR A 107 -7.52 2.27 -3.61
C TYR A 107 -6.63 2.75 -4.76
N ALA A 108 -5.37 2.32 -4.81
CA ALA A 108 -4.47 2.59 -5.93
C ALA A 108 -4.79 1.75 -7.17
N SER A 109 -5.73 0.80 -7.05
CA SER A 109 -6.13 -0.11 -8.12
C SER A 109 -6.38 0.59 -9.47
N PRO A 110 -7.08 1.74 -9.59
CA PRO A 110 -7.24 2.43 -10.87
C PRO A 110 -5.92 2.89 -11.51
N ILE A 111 -4.94 3.27 -10.70
CA ILE A 111 -3.60 3.69 -11.17
C ILE A 111 -2.82 2.47 -11.64
N LEU A 112 -2.73 1.44 -10.80
CA LEU A 112 -1.94 0.23 -11.07
C LEU A 112 -2.52 -0.57 -12.25
N LEU A 113 -3.85 -0.77 -12.27
CA LEU A 113 -4.52 -1.47 -13.36
C LEU A 113 -4.50 -0.67 -14.66
N GLY A 114 -4.69 0.65 -14.59
CA GLY A 114 -4.62 1.51 -15.77
C GLY A 114 -3.24 1.48 -16.43
N ASP A 115 -2.16 1.37 -15.66
CA ASP A 115 -0.82 1.15 -16.18
C ASP A 115 -0.65 -0.26 -16.78
N LEU A 116 -1.09 -1.30 -16.08
CA LEU A 116 -1.02 -2.68 -16.55
C LEU A 116 -1.79 -2.90 -17.86
N GLN A 117 -3.01 -2.38 -17.97
CA GLN A 117 -3.85 -2.48 -19.17
C GLN A 117 -3.21 -1.81 -20.38
N LYS A 118 -2.54 -0.65 -20.19
CA LYS A 118 -1.83 0.04 -21.28
C LYS A 118 -0.65 -0.76 -21.82
N LYS A 119 -0.08 -1.69 -21.05
CA LYS A 119 1.01 -2.56 -21.51
C LYS A 119 0.55 -3.72 -22.39
N ASP A 120 -0.75 -4.01 -22.42
CA ASP A 120 -1.40 -5.02 -23.29
C ASP A 120 -0.65 -6.35 -23.37
N HIS A 121 -0.38 -6.93 -22.19
CA HIS A 121 0.29 -8.23 -22.10
C HIS A 121 -0.66 -9.36 -22.52
N GLN A 122 -0.30 -10.07 -23.58
CA GLN A 122 -0.96 -11.33 -23.98
C GLN A 122 -0.81 -12.41 -22.91
N ASP A 123 -1.74 -13.36 -22.82
CA ASP A 123 -1.67 -14.51 -21.88
C ASP A 123 -1.45 -14.10 -20.41
N LEU A 124 -2.06 -12.98 -20.01
CA LEU A 124 -1.95 -12.45 -18.65
C LEU A 124 -2.47 -13.43 -17.62
N LEU A 125 -1.79 -13.53 -16.48
CA LEU A 125 -2.20 -14.32 -15.32
C LEU A 125 -1.96 -13.50 -14.06
N VAL A 126 -2.99 -13.30 -13.24
CA VAL A 126 -2.81 -12.69 -11.92
C VAL A 126 -2.34 -13.76 -10.94
N VAL A 127 -1.37 -13.43 -10.09
CA VAL A 127 -0.80 -14.34 -9.10
C VAL A 127 -0.95 -13.75 -7.71
N SER A 128 -1.55 -14.53 -6.80
CA SER A 128 -1.53 -14.22 -5.37
C SER A 128 -0.23 -14.75 -4.74
N PRO A 129 0.61 -13.89 -4.11
CA PRO A 129 1.89 -14.31 -3.54
C PRO A 129 1.76 -15.17 -2.28
N ASP A 130 0.59 -15.14 -1.65
CA ASP A 130 0.20 -16.01 -0.53
C ASP A 130 -1.33 -16.22 -0.49
N VAL A 131 -1.80 -16.95 0.53
CA VAL A 131 -3.23 -17.23 0.75
C VAL A 131 -4.01 -15.98 1.21
N GLY A 132 -3.36 -15.05 1.91
CA GLY A 132 -4.00 -13.83 2.41
C GLY A 132 -4.40 -12.87 1.29
N GLY A 133 -3.58 -12.78 0.23
CA GLY A 133 -3.83 -11.95 -0.95
C GLY A 133 -4.87 -12.48 -1.93
N VAL A 134 -5.40 -13.71 -1.76
CA VAL A 134 -6.21 -14.40 -2.78
C VAL A 134 -7.49 -13.64 -3.12
N VAL A 135 -8.14 -13.01 -2.13
CA VAL A 135 -9.36 -12.23 -2.36
C VAL A 135 -9.08 -11.04 -3.28
N ARG A 136 -7.98 -10.31 -3.01
CA ARG A 136 -7.52 -9.18 -3.82
C ARG A 136 -7.16 -9.64 -5.24
N ALA A 137 -6.31 -10.66 -5.35
CA ALA A 137 -5.87 -11.21 -6.62
C ALA A 137 -7.06 -11.72 -7.48
N ARG A 138 -8.06 -12.35 -6.87
CA ARG A 138 -9.27 -12.80 -7.57
C ARG A 138 -10.12 -11.65 -8.10
N ALA A 139 -10.30 -10.58 -7.33
CA ALA A 139 -11.04 -9.40 -7.77
C ALA A 139 -10.37 -8.75 -8.99
N LEU A 140 -9.03 -8.67 -8.96
CA LEU A 140 -8.20 -8.15 -10.05
C LEU A 140 -8.28 -9.02 -11.30
N ALA A 141 -8.12 -10.34 -11.15
CA ALA A 141 -8.24 -11.30 -12.25
C ALA A 141 -9.61 -11.19 -12.95
N LYS A 142 -10.69 -11.06 -12.17
CA LYS A 142 -12.04 -10.83 -12.72
C LYS A 142 -12.14 -9.52 -13.50
N ARG A 143 -11.56 -8.43 -13.00
CA ARG A 143 -11.58 -7.12 -13.68
C ARG A 143 -10.73 -7.09 -14.95
N LEU A 144 -9.65 -7.86 -14.98
CA LEU A 144 -8.77 -8.00 -16.14
C LEU A 144 -9.25 -9.08 -17.14
N GLY A 145 -10.28 -9.85 -16.78
CA GLY A 145 -10.77 -10.96 -17.61
C GLY A 145 -9.74 -12.08 -17.79
N CYS A 146 -8.88 -12.31 -16.81
CA CYS A 146 -7.80 -13.29 -16.88
C CYS A 146 -7.88 -14.33 -15.75
N ASP A 147 -7.05 -15.37 -15.85
CA ASP A 147 -7.00 -16.41 -14.81
C ASP A 147 -6.27 -15.94 -13.55
N LEU A 148 -6.35 -16.79 -12.53
CA LEU A 148 -5.69 -16.62 -11.23
C LEU A 148 -4.80 -17.83 -10.94
N ALA A 149 -3.58 -17.58 -10.49
CA ALA A 149 -2.74 -18.56 -9.80
C ALA A 149 -2.50 -18.14 -8.35
N ILE A 150 -2.23 -19.12 -7.49
CA ILE A 150 -2.01 -18.91 -6.06
C ILE A 150 -0.73 -19.62 -5.66
N ILE A 151 0.12 -18.93 -4.91
CA ILE A 151 1.28 -19.54 -4.29
C ILE A 151 0.91 -19.99 -2.87
N ASP A 152 0.77 -21.29 -2.67
CA ASP A 152 0.57 -21.91 -1.36
C ASP A 152 1.93 -22.09 -0.68
N LYS A 153 2.20 -21.19 0.28
CA LYS A 153 3.41 -21.21 1.09
C LYS A 153 3.23 -22.16 2.27
N ARG A 154 3.81 -23.37 2.17
CA ARG A 154 3.85 -24.30 3.29
C ARG A 154 5.17 -24.21 4.04
N ARG A 155 5.08 -23.96 5.35
CA ARG A 155 6.19 -24.10 6.29
C ARG A 155 6.01 -25.40 7.07
N PRO A 156 6.67 -26.51 6.68
CA PRO A 156 6.52 -27.78 7.40
C PRO A 156 7.09 -27.72 8.83
N LYS A 157 8.14 -26.92 9.09
CA LYS A 157 8.69 -26.64 10.41
C LYS A 157 9.34 -25.25 10.46
N ALA A 158 9.53 -24.69 11.66
CA ALA A 158 10.43 -23.55 11.83
C ALA A 158 11.86 -23.95 11.39
N ASN A 159 12.48 -23.13 10.53
CA ASN A 159 13.83 -23.33 9.95
C ASN A 159 13.98 -24.33 8.79
N VAL A 160 12.89 -24.85 8.22
CA VAL A 160 12.96 -25.62 6.95
C VAL A 160 12.66 -24.69 5.78
N SER A 161 13.39 -24.86 4.66
CA SER A 161 13.19 -24.10 3.42
C SER A 161 11.72 -24.12 3.01
N GLU A 162 11.21 -22.97 2.59
CA GLU A 162 9.80 -22.76 2.26
C GLU A 162 9.47 -23.52 0.97
N VAL A 163 8.53 -24.47 1.03
CA VAL A 163 8.01 -25.12 -0.18
C VAL A 163 6.89 -24.25 -0.72
N MET A 164 7.09 -23.74 -1.94
CA MET A 164 6.12 -22.91 -2.66
C MET A 164 5.43 -23.79 -3.70
N ASN A 165 4.17 -24.16 -3.43
CA ASN A 165 3.36 -24.84 -4.43
C ASN A 165 2.58 -23.80 -5.23
N ILE A 166 2.60 -23.91 -6.55
CA ILE A 166 1.77 -23.10 -7.42
C ILE A 166 0.49 -23.87 -7.73
N ILE A 167 -0.64 -23.23 -7.47
CA ILE A 167 -1.97 -23.69 -7.88
C ILE A 167 -2.39 -22.81 -9.06
N GLY A 168 -2.47 -23.40 -10.25
CA GLY A 168 -2.73 -22.70 -11.51
C GLY A 168 -1.66 -23.02 -12.57
N ASP A 169 -1.97 -22.78 -13.84
CA ASP A 169 -1.04 -22.97 -14.95
C ASP A 169 -0.36 -21.64 -15.30
N VAL A 170 0.97 -21.63 -15.21
CA VAL A 170 1.84 -20.45 -15.35
C VAL A 170 2.76 -20.56 -16.57
N GLU A 171 2.83 -21.72 -17.22
CA GLU A 171 3.81 -21.98 -18.28
C GLU A 171 3.53 -21.11 -19.52
N GLY A 172 4.54 -20.39 -20.01
CA GLY A 172 4.43 -19.49 -21.16
C GLY A 172 3.68 -18.18 -20.89
N ARG A 173 3.16 -17.95 -19.68
CA ARG A 173 2.27 -16.82 -19.35
C ARG A 173 3.01 -15.59 -18.81
N ASN A 174 2.39 -14.42 -18.96
CA ASN A 174 2.84 -13.20 -18.29
C ASN A 174 2.17 -13.12 -16.91
N CYS A 175 2.94 -13.41 -15.86
CA CYS A 175 2.46 -13.44 -14.49
C CYS A 175 2.55 -12.06 -13.85
N VAL A 176 1.46 -11.60 -13.25
CA VAL A 176 1.40 -10.35 -12.49
C VAL A 176 1.08 -10.64 -11.04
N ILE A 177 2.04 -10.36 -10.15
CA ILE A 177 1.85 -10.41 -8.72
C ILE A 177 1.28 -9.07 -8.26
N MET A 178 0.18 -9.06 -7.50
CA MET A 178 -0.36 -7.82 -6.92
C MET A 178 -0.43 -7.92 -5.41
N ASP A 179 0.09 -6.90 -4.71
CA ASP A 179 0.11 -6.84 -3.25
C ASP A 179 -0.12 -5.40 -2.73
N ASP A 180 -0.46 -5.22 -1.46
CA ASP A 180 -0.62 -3.86 -0.90
C ASP A 180 0.73 -3.17 -0.73
N MET A 181 1.78 -3.90 -0.35
CA MET A 181 3.09 -3.31 -0.11
C MET A 181 4.22 -4.28 -0.39
N VAL A 182 5.41 -3.73 -0.63
CA VAL A 182 6.66 -4.48 -0.70
C VAL A 182 7.62 -3.96 0.36
N ASP A 183 7.91 -4.80 1.36
CA ASP A 183 8.79 -4.46 2.48
C ASP A 183 10.22 -4.93 2.21
N THR A 184 10.59 -6.14 2.65
CA THR A 184 11.95 -6.68 2.45
C THR A 184 12.14 -7.39 1.10
N ALA A 185 11.11 -7.36 0.24
CA ALA A 185 11.01 -8.06 -1.06
C ALA A 185 11.21 -9.59 -1.04
N GLY A 186 11.38 -10.23 0.13
CA GLY A 186 11.73 -11.65 0.20
C GLY A 186 10.66 -12.60 -0.33
N THR A 187 9.39 -12.38 0.01
CA THR A 187 8.27 -13.17 -0.54
C THR A 187 8.14 -12.95 -2.04
N LEU A 188 8.26 -11.69 -2.48
CA LEU A 188 8.06 -11.30 -3.86
C LEU A 188 9.11 -11.91 -4.81
N VAL A 189 10.38 -11.83 -4.43
CA VAL A 189 11.50 -12.38 -5.22
C VAL A 189 11.42 -13.90 -5.31
N LYS A 190 11.13 -14.59 -4.20
CA LYS A 190 10.92 -16.04 -4.23
C LYS A 190 9.74 -16.45 -5.09
N ALA A 191 8.63 -15.69 -5.03
CA ALA A 191 7.49 -15.93 -5.91
C ALA A 191 7.89 -15.81 -7.38
N ALA A 192 8.68 -14.79 -7.73
CA ALA A 192 9.18 -14.61 -9.09
C ALA A 192 10.12 -15.73 -9.55
N GLU A 193 11.02 -16.18 -8.68
CA GLU A 193 11.90 -17.34 -8.96
C GLU A 193 11.09 -18.59 -9.28
N VAL A 194 10.14 -18.97 -8.41
CA VAL A 194 9.33 -20.18 -8.59
C VAL A 194 8.44 -20.09 -9.83
N LEU A 195 7.88 -18.92 -10.13
CA LEU A 195 7.10 -18.71 -11.36
C LEU A 195 7.98 -18.90 -12.60
N LYS A 196 9.19 -18.34 -12.60
CA LYS A 196 10.15 -18.48 -13.72
C LYS A 196 10.64 -19.91 -13.90
N GLU A 197 10.92 -20.63 -12.81
CA GLU A 197 11.26 -22.06 -12.82
C GLU A 197 10.14 -22.93 -13.42
N ARG A 198 8.89 -22.50 -13.27
CA ARG A 198 7.69 -23.15 -13.82
C ARG A 198 7.33 -22.66 -15.23
N GLY A 199 8.23 -21.93 -15.89
CA GLY A 199 8.09 -21.54 -17.29
C GLY A 199 7.33 -20.24 -17.52
N ALA A 200 7.08 -19.41 -16.49
CA ALA A 200 6.48 -18.09 -16.69
C ALA A 200 7.36 -17.25 -17.63
N LYS A 201 6.74 -16.65 -18.65
CA LYS A 201 7.43 -15.81 -19.65
C LYS A 201 7.94 -14.52 -19.02
N LYS A 202 7.07 -13.83 -18.29
CA LYS A 202 7.40 -12.64 -17.50
C LYS A 202 6.77 -12.74 -16.11
N VAL A 203 7.44 -12.15 -15.13
CA VAL A 203 6.91 -11.94 -13.79
C VAL A 203 7.07 -10.46 -13.46
N ILE A 204 5.94 -9.77 -13.31
CA ILE A 204 5.86 -8.36 -12.97
C ILE A 204 5.12 -8.24 -11.64
N ALA A 205 5.56 -7.33 -10.78
CA ALA A 205 4.92 -7.05 -9.52
C ALA A 205 4.30 -5.66 -9.52
N TYR A 206 3.08 -5.52 -9.02
CA TYR A 206 2.45 -4.24 -8.73
C TYR A 206 2.13 -4.17 -7.23
N CYS A 207 2.70 -3.19 -6.55
CA CYS A 207 2.42 -2.96 -5.14
C CYS A 207 2.01 -1.51 -4.90
N THR A 208 1.08 -1.24 -3.99
CA THR A 208 0.77 0.16 -3.67
C THR A 208 1.96 0.83 -2.99
N HIS A 209 2.43 0.29 -1.86
CA HIS A 209 3.42 0.96 -1.01
C HIS A 209 4.85 0.39 -1.17
N PRO A 210 5.82 1.20 -1.64
CA PRO A 210 7.21 0.78 -1.72
C PRO A 210 7.96 1.00 -0.40
N VAL A 211 7.69 0.16 0.62
CA VAL A 211 8.40 0.24 1.91
C VAL A 211 9.89 -0.07 1.75
N LEU A 212 10.23 -1.05 0.91
CA LEU A 212 11.58 -1.36 0.42
C LEU A 212 12.68 -1.33 1.50
N SER A 213 12.43 -1.95 2.66
CA SER A 213 13.37 -1.93 3.78
C SER A 213 14.48 -2.98 3.68
N GLY A 214 15.61 -2.70 4.34
CA GLY A 214 16.75 -3.61 4.42
C GLY A 214 17.26 -4.04 3.03
N PRO A 215 17.38 -5.34 2.74
CA PRO A 215 17.99 -5.83 1.49
C PRO A 215 17.01 -5.83 0.30
N ALA A 216 15.88 -5.14 0.37
CA ALA A 216 14.83 -5.21 -0.64
C ALA A 216 15.34 -4.87 -2.06
N ILE A 217 16.06 -3.77 -2.19
CA ILE A 217 16.56 -3.27 -3.49
C ILE A 217 17.58 -4.25 -4.08
N GLU A 218 18.51 -4.75 -3.27
CA GLU A 218 19.50 -5.75 -3.68
C GLU A 218 18.82 -7.04 -4.17
N ARG A 219 17.82 -7.53 -3.42
CA ARG A 219 17.03 -8.71 -3.79
C ARG A 219 16.31 -8.50 -5.10
N ILE A 220 15.62 -7.38 -5.27
CA ILE A 220 14.89 -7.07 -6.52
C ILE A 220 15.86 -7.03 -7.69
N SER A 221 16.97 -6.31 -7.55
CA SER A 221 17.99 -6.19 -8.59
C SER A 221 18.53 -7.55 -9.02
N GLY A 222 18.91 -8.41 -8.08
CA GLY A 222 19.47 -9.74 -8.33
C GLY A 222 18.46 -10.84 -8.66
N SER A 223 17.15 -10.58 -8.57
CA SER A 223 16.10 -11.60 -8.75
C SER A 223 15.71 -11.88 -10.19
N SER A 224 14.91 -12.92 -10.38
CA SER A 224 14.22 -13.23 -11.63
C SER A 224 12.97 -12.37 -11.92
N LEU A 225 12.67 -11.37 -11.08
CA LEU A 225 11.59 -10.41 -11.31
C LEU A 225 11.95 -9.50 -12.49
N ASP A 226 11.05 -9.35 -13.46
CA ASP A 226 11.27 -8.49 -14.63
C ASP A 226 11.08 -7.01 -14.29
N GLU A 227 10.06 -6.69 -13.48
CA GLU A 227 9.73 -5.32 -13.09
C GLU A 227 8.91 -5.29 -11.80
N LEU A 228 9.18 -4.30 -10.96
CA LEU A 228 8.38 -3.90 -9.81
C LEU A 228 7.80 -2.50 -10.07
N VAL A 229 6.48 -2.41 -10.12
CA VAL A 229 5.72 -1.17 -10.28
C VAL A 229 5.10 -0.80 -8.95
N VAL A 230 5.33 0.43 -8.50
CA VAL A 230 4.88 0.92 -7.19
C VAL A 230 4.26 2.31 -7.31
N THR A 231 3.52 2.76 -6.31
CA THR A 231 3.06 4.17 -6.25
C THR A 231 4.06 5.07 -5.54
N ASP A 232 3.85 6.39 -5.62
CA ASP A 232 4.56 7.42 -4.83
C ASP A 232 3.94 7.71 -3.46
N THR A 233 3.20 6.74 -2.88
CA THR A 233 2.75 6.83 -1.48
C THR A 233 3.91 6.83 -0.47
N ILE A 234 5.08 6.30 -0.86
CA ILE A 234 6.35 6.41 -0.13
C ILE A 234 7.42 6.89 -1.12
N PRO A 235 8.23 7.90 -0.77
CA PRO A 235 9.32 8.35 -1.62
C PRO A 235 10.40 7.25 -1.76
N LEU A 236 10.86 7.00 -2.99
CA LEU A 236 11.97 6.07 -3.22
C LEU A 236 13.29 6.66 -2.72
N SER A 237 14.13 5.81 -2.13
CA SER A 237 15.54 6.11 -1.89
C SER A 237 16.30 6.21 -3.22
N ASP A 238 17.47 6.86 -3.22
CA ASP A 238 18.27 7.01 -4.45
C ASP A 238 18.73 5.65 -5.00
N ALA A 239 19.01 4.69 -4.13
CA ALA A 239 19.29 3.31 -4.55
C ALA A 239 18.09 2.64 -5.23
N ALA A 240 16.87 2.89 -4.76
CA ALA A 240 15.66 2.36 -5.39
C ALA A 240 15.39 3.04 -6.75
N LYS A 241 15.59 4.36 -6.85
CA LYS A 241 15.50 5.10 -8.12
C LYS A 241 16.52 4.63 -9.15
N ALA A 242 17.72 4.24 -8.71
CA ALA A 242 18.78 3.72 -9.58
C ALA A 242 18.55 2.25 -10.01
N CYS A 243 17.61 1.53 -9.39
CA CYS A 243 17.30 0.16 -9.75
C CYS A 243 16.44 0.12 -11.03
N GLY A 244 17.01 -0.33 -12.15
CA GLY A 244 16.32 -0.40 -13.44
C GLY A 244 15.08 -1.31 -13.50
N LYS A 245 14.81 -2.09 -12.45
CA LYS A 245 13.61 -2.92 -12.30
C LYS A 245 12.48 -2.22 -11.55
N ILE A 246 12.74 -1.11 -10.85
CA ILE A 246 11.73 -0.42 -10.03
C ILE A 246 11.22 0.78 -10.81
N ARG A 247 9.89 0.86 -10.97
CA ARG A 247 9.21 2.01 -11.58
C ARG A 247 8.13 2.53 -10.66
N GLN A 248 8.08 3.85 -10.50
CA GLN A 248 7.11 4.52 -9.65
C GLN A 248 6.04 5.23 -10.49
N LEU A 249 4.79 5.07 -10.09
CA LEU A 249 3.60 5.72 -10.62
C LEU A 249 3.10 6.77 -9.64
N THR A 250 2.63 7.91 -10.16
CA THR A 250 2.10 8.95 -9.29
C THR A 250 0.64 8.70 -8.90
N CYS A 251 0.34 8.87 -7.62
CA CYS A 251 -0.99 8.88 -7.05
C CYS A 251 -1.55 10.30 -6.84
N ALA A 252 -0.76 11.33 -7.14
CA ALA A 252 -1.15 12.74 -6.95
C ALA A 252 -2.47 13.11 -7.64
N PRO A 253 -2.79 12.68 -8.89
CA PRO A 253 -4.07 13.00 -9.51
C PRO A 253 -5.27 12.41 -8.74
N LEU A 254 -5.13 11.18 -8.25
CA LEU A 254 -6.18 10.51 -7.48
C LEU A 254 -6.39 11.17 -6.11
N LEU A 255 -5.29 11.52 -5.42
CA LEU A 255 -5.36 12.26 -4.15
C LEU A 255 -5.97 13.66 -4.34
N ALA A 256 -5.54 14.40 -5.36
CA ALA A 256 -6.05 15.73 -5.64
C ALA A 256 -7.55 15.71 -5.98
N GLU A 257 -8.01 14.73 -6.75
CA GLU A 257 -9.43 14.55 -7.03
C GLU A 257 -10.22 14.16 -5.76
N THR A 258 -9.65 13.30 -4.92
CA THR A 258 -10.26 12.93 -3.63
C THR A 258 -10.42 14.14 -2.71
N PHE A 259 -9.39 15.00 -2.61
CA PHE A 259 -9.47 16.25 -1.84
C PHE A 259 -10.59 17.16 -2.34
N LYS A 260 -10.71 17.34 -3.65
CA LYS A 260 -11.81 18.16 -4.24
C LYS A 260 -13.18 17.62 -3.85
N ARG A 261 -13.36 16.30 -3.87
CA ARG A 261 -14.64 15.67 -3.53
C ARG A 261 -14.97 15.81 -2.04
N ILE A 262 -13.98 15.63 -1.16
CA ILE A 262 -14.17 15.85 0.29
C ILE A 262 -14.56 17.31 0.59
N ILE A 263 -13.93 18.28 -0.10
CA ILE A 263 -14.25 19.71 0.07
C ILE A 263 -15.68 19.99 -0.41
N LYS A 264 -16.10 19.41 -1.54
CA LYS A 264 -17.43 19.63 -2.14
C LYS A 264 -18.56 18.82 -1.49
N GLY A 265 -18.22 17.76 -0.74
CA GLY A 265 -19.20 16.77 -0.26
C GLY A 265 -19.65 15.78 -1.33
N ASP A 266 -18.87 15.62 -2.41
CA ASP A 266 -19.15 14.65 -3.47
C ASP A 266 -18.76 13.23 -3.02
N SER A 267 -19.35 12.20 -3.65
CA SER A 267 -19.01 10.81 -3.34
C SER A 267 -17.56 10.47 -3.71
N VAL A 268 -16.74 10.06 -2.74
CA VAL A 268 -15.38 9.54 -2.99
C VAL A 268 -15.44 8.15 -3.65
N ILE A 269 -16.42 7.33 -3.28
CA ILE A 269 -16.56 5.94 -3.75
C ILE A 269 -16.70 5.87 -5.27
N SER A 270 -17.30 6.88 -5.90
CA SER A 270 -17.47 6.92 -7.35
C SER A 270 -16.16 7.01 -8.14
N LEU A 271 -15.00 7.15 -7.48
CA LEU A 271 -13.68 7.03 -8.11
C LEU A 271 -13.26 5.57 -8.37
N PHE A 272 -13.94 4.61 -7.74
CA PHE A 272 -13.57 3.18 -7.75
C PHE A 272 -14.65 2.28 -8.33
N VAL A 273 -15.85 2.83 -8.58
CA VAL A 273 -16.97 2.13 -9.21
C VAL A 273 -16.89 2.41 -10.71
N ASP A 274 -16.63 1.36 -11.49
CA ASP A 274 -16.99 1.30 -12.91
C ASP A 274 -18.47 0.89 -13.04
#